data_AF-A0A165SQN5-F1
#
_entry.id   AF-A0A165SQN5-F1
#
_cell.length_a   1.000
_cell.length_b   1.000
_cell.length_c   1.000
_cell.angle_alpha   90.00
_cell.angle_beta   90.00
_cell.angle_gamma   90.00
#
_symmetry.space_group_name_H-M   'P 1'
#
loop_
_entity.id
_entity.type
_entity.pdbx_description
1 polymer ?
#
loop_
_entity_poly.entity_id
_entity_poly.type
_entity_poly.pdbx_seq_one_letter_code
_entity_poly.pdbx_strand_id
1 'polypeptide(L)'
;MKQWQNWCFKHGWFYQFASMIVASFMVTSSGATTFRDAVEDSFLFTTAETGGSWIKASEQEKNDLCLSVLEAYLALHLNTRTLEIYSKSESELKAFTSTLTDTEGVHSPEALELVGKASEHTINTLNKLSISAKSQLITAHAKYVELTGARASNLQSSLGPSLFSGSTLTRDNRRTEKRFQRAVDQHKQLQFYAARRARAYHQARAANLVDPALFAEFLSALNDLQKADLKLAVSEADLVRLHFQARTRQSDILLYLGLSPRLLEKKKLARRKHLARQHVK
;
A
#
# COMPACT_ATOMS: atom_id res chain seq x y z
N MET A 1 41.91 -6.29 18.15
CA MET A 1 41.23 -6.33 16.82
C MET A 1 39.69 -6.36 16.86
N LYS A 2 39.02 -6.89 17.91
CA LYS A 2 37.53 -6.97 17.96
C LYS A 2 36.78 -5.64 18.20
N GLN A 3 37.43 -4.60 18.73
CA GLN A 3 36.77 -3.31 19.02
C GLN A 3 36.54 -2.43 17.77
N TRP A 4 37.43 -2.50 16.78
CA TRP A 4 37.33 -1.68 15.56
C TRP A 4 36.21 -2.15 14.60
N GLN A 5 35.97 -3.46 14.51
CA GLN A 5 34.87 -4.01 13.71
C GLN A 5 33.49 -3.62 14.26
N ASN A 6 33.32 -3.56 15.60
CA ASN A 6 32.08 -3.11 16.22
C ASN A 6 31.80 -1.61 16.03
N TRP A 7 32.83 -0.79 15.85
CA TRP A 7 32.67 0.66 15.68
C TRP A 7 32.24 1.01 14.24
N CYS A 8 32.82 0.35 13.24
CA CYS A 8 32.39 0.48 11.84
C CYS A 8 30.96 -0.06 11.62
N PHE A 9 30.58 -1.15 12.29
CA PHE A 9 29.23 -1.71 12.17
C PHE A 9 28.17 -0.83 12.84
N LYS A 10 28.47 -0.28 14.02
CA LYS A 10 27.57 0.67 14.71
C LYS A 10 27.44 1.98 13.94
N HIS A 11 28.52 2.54 13.39
CA HIS A 11 28.44 3.77 12.60
C HIS A 11 27.77 3.57 11.24
N GLY A 12 28.00 2.47 10.54
CA GLY A 12 27.33 2.19 9.26
C GLY A 12 25.81 2.07 9.39
N TRP A 13 25.33 1.37 10.43
CA TRP A 13 23.90 1.25 10.71
C TRP A 13 23.30 2.56 11.21
N PHE A 14 23.98 3.28 12.11
CA PHE A 14 23.47 4.56 12.60
C PHE A 14 23.42 5.61 11.49
N TYR A 15 24.37 5.65 10.55
CA TYR A 15 24.33 6.59 9.44
C TYR A 15 23.28 6.23 8.39
N GLN A 16 23.01 4.94 8.13
CA GLN A 16 21.88 4.54 7.26
C GLN A 16 20.53 4.84 7.90
N PHE A 17 20.36 4.56 9.20
CA PHE A 17 19.15 4.92 9.93
C PHE A 17 18.99 6.44 10.07
N ALA A 18 20.06 7.16 10.44
CA ALA A 18 20.02 8.61 10.59
C ALA A 18 19.84 9.31 9.24
N SER A 19 20.43 8.84 8.15
CA SER A 19 20.18 9.40 6.82
C SER A 19 18.77 9.11 6.33
N MET A 20 18.21 7.91 6.55
CA MET A 20 16.78 7.62 6.28
C MET A 20 15.84 8.48 7.14
N ILE A 21 16.18 8.70 8.42
CA ILE A 21 15.36 9.48 9.35
C ILE A 21 15.47 10.98 9.01
N VAL A 22 16.65 11.52 8.72
CA VAL A 22 16.85 12.93 8.34
C VAL A 22 16.26 13.22 6.96
N ALA A 23 16.40 12.30 5.99
CA ALA A 23 15.70 12.35 4.72
C ALA A 23 14.18 12.22 4.91
N SER A 24 13.69 11.73 6.05
CA SER A 24 12.27 11.79 6.37
C SER A 24 11.87 13.15 6.95
N PHE A 25 12.71 13.82 7.76
CA PHE A 25 12.38 15.07 8.45
C PHE A 25 12.53 16.35 7.60
N MET A 26 13.33 16.34 6.53
CA MET A 26 13.45 17.49 5.61
C MET A 26 12.43 17.51 4.47
N VAL A 27 11.43 16.62 4.50
CA VAL A 27 10.48 16.43 3.40
C VAL A 27 9.31 17.38 3.53
N THR A 28 9.14 18.26 2.54
CA THR A 28 7.92 19.04 2.38
C THR A 28 6.73 18.10 2.18
N SER A 29 5.63 18.29 2.93
CA SER A 29 4.41 17.50 2.74
C SER A 29 3.91 17.65 1.29
N SER A 30 4.08 16.62 0.47
CA SER A 30 3.35 16.54 -0.79
C SER A 30 2.15 15.61 -0.58
N GLY A 31 1.00 16.08 -1.05
CA GLY A 31 -0.30 15.41 -0.94
C GLY A 31 -0.50 14.35 -2.02
N ALA A 32 0.49 13.50 -2.28
CA ALA A 32 0.36 12.49 -3.33
C ALA A 32 -0.69 11.45 -2.92
N THR A 33 -1.87 11.55 -3.54
CA THR A 33 -3.00 10.64 -3.31
C THR A 33 -3.11 9.61 -4.44
N THR A 34 -2.60 9.95 -5.63
CA THR A 34 -2.70 9.13 -6.85
C THR A 34 -1.34 8.79 -7.45
N PHE A 35 -1.29 7.78 -8.34
CA PHE A 35 -0.07 7.45 -9.09
C PHE A 35 0.43 8.63 -9.97
N ARG A 36 -0.49 9.45 -10.50
CA ARG A 36 -0.14 10.67 -11.22
C ARG A 36 0.69 11.61 -10.35
N ASP A 37 0.24 11.84 -9.11
CA ASP A 37 0.92 12.73 -8.17
C ASP A 37 2.30 12.17 -7.80
N ALA A 38 2.40 10.85 -7.60
CA ALA A 38 3.68 10.19 -7.32
C ALA A 38 4.70 10.35 -8.47
N VAL A 39 4.24 10.23 -9.71
CA VAL A 39 5.07 10.50 -10.88
C VAL A 39 5.47 11.97 -10.90
N GLU A 40 4.51 12.90 -10.77
CA GLU A 40 4.81 14.34 -10.73
C GLU A 40 5.84 14.72 -9.65
N ASP A 41 5.72 14.17 -8.44
CA ASP A 41 6.67 14.39 -7.34
C ASP A 41 8.07 13.85 -7.69
N SER A 42 8.16 12.65 -8.27
CA SER A 42 9.43 12.09 -8.76
C SER A 42 10.11 12.98 -9.79
N PHE A 43 9.34 13.57 -10.72
CA PHE A 43 9.86 14.52 -11.71
C PHE A 43 10.43 15.79 -11.05
N LEU A 44 9.74 16.31 -10.03
CA LEU A 44 10.19 17.49 -9.31
C LEU A 44 11.45 17.21 -8.47
N PHE A 45 11.55 16.00 -7.90
CA PHE A 45 12.64 15.59 -7.01
C PHE A 45 13.94 15.24 -7.74
N THR A 46 13.89 14.35 -8.72
CA THR A 46 15.08 13.88 -9.46
C THR A 46 15.90 15.04 -10.02
N THR A 47 15.25 16.07 -10.55
CA THR A 47 15.97 17.26 -11.05
C THR A 47 16.57 18.16 -9.98
N ALA A 48 16.07 18.10 -8.74
CA ALA A 48 16.63 18.84 -7.62
C ALA A 48 17.94 18.20 -7.11
N GLU A 49 18.01 16.86 -7.07
CA GLU A 49 19.17 16.14 -6.53
C GLU A 49 20.20 15.70 -7.59
N THR A 50 19.80 15.36 -8.82
CA THR A 50 20.72 14.73 -9.80
C THR A 50 21.34 15.67 -10.81
N GLY A 51 21.03 16.97 -10.79
CA GLY A 51 21.57 17.96 -11.75
C GLY A 51 21.17 17.74 -13.22
N GLY A 52 20.47 16.64 -13.54
CA GLY A 52 19.98 16.30 -14.87
C GLY A 52 18.65 16.97 -15.21
N SER A 53 18.47 17.38 -16.46
CA SER A 53 17.17 17.82 -16.98
C SER A 53 16.46 16.65 -17.63
N TRP A 54 15.21 16.39 -17.24
CA TRP A 54 14.32 15.42 -17.90
C TRP A 54 14.13 15.68 -19.38
N ILE A 55 14.28 16.93 -19.83
CA ILE A 55 14.25 17.26 -21.25
C ILE A 55 15.37 16.53 -21.99
N LYS A 56 16.52 16.32 -21.34
CA LYS A 56 17.72 15.69 -21.89
C LYS A 56 17.81 14.18 -21.61
N ALA A 57 17.01 13.64 -20.68
CA ALA A 57 16.96 12.21 -20.41
C ALA A 57 16.40 11.44 -21.63
N SER A 58 17.00 10.29 -21.92
CA SER A 58 16.54 9.37 -22.95
C SER A 58 15.14 8.82 -22.62
N GLU A 59 14.36 8.41 -23.62
CA GLU A 59 13.04 7.81 -23.36
C GLU A 59 13.11 6.58 -22.45
N GLN A 60 14.17 5.78 -22.57
CA GLN A 60 14.38 4.59 -21.76
C GLN A 60 14.51 4.94 -20.27
N GLU A 61 15.37 5.90 -19.93
CA GLU A 61 15.54 6.36 -18.54
C GLU A 61 14.23 6.88 -17.94
N LYS A 62 13.41 7.56 -18.77
CA LYS A 62 12.12 8.08 -18.34
C LYS A 62 11.15 6.97 -17.99
N ASN A 63 11.10 5.96 -18.86
CA ASN A 63 10.23 4.79 -18.70
C ASN A 63 10.64 3.96 -17.48
N ASP A 64 11.93 3.74 -17.28
CA ASP A 64 12.47 2.94 -16.17
C ASP A 64 12.18 3.58 -14.81
N LEU A 65 12.30 4.92 -14.71
CA LEU A 65 11.91 5.58 -13.48
C LEU A 65 10.39 5.55 -13.27
N CYS A 66 9.58 5.79 -14.30
CA CYS A 66 8.13 5.73 -14.17
C CYS A 66 7.66 4.34 -13.68
N LEU A 67 8.31 3.27 -14.16
CA LEU A 67 8.08 1.90 -13.67
C LEU A 67 8.54 1.74 -12.22
N SER A 68 9.70 2.26 -11.87
CA SER A 68 10.21 2.20 -10.49
C SER A 68 9.28 2.92 -9.50
N VAL A 69 8.77 4.10 -9.89
CA VAL A 69 7.80 4.88 -9.10
C VAL A 69 6.47 4.14 -9.01
N LEU A 70 6.01 3.50 -10.10
CA LEU A 70 4.80 2.68 -10.10
C LEU A 70 4.92 1.53 -9.10
N GLU A 71 5.99 0.75 -9.16
CA GLU A 71 6.20 -0.39 -8.25
C GLU A 71 6.32 0.08 -6.79
N ALA A 72 7.00 1.20 -6.53
CA ALA A 72 7.09 1.78 -5.19
C ALA A 72 5.73 2.27 -4.66
N TYR A 73 4.94 2.95 -5.49
CA TYR A 73 3.59 3.38 -5.16
C TYR A 73 2.66 2.19 -4.87
N LEU A 74 2.71 1.15 -5.69
CA LEU A 74 1.90 -0.06 -5.51
C LEU A 74 2.30 -0.85 -4.27
N ALA A 75 3.60 -0.99 -4.01
CA ALA A 75 4.09 -1.60 -2.79
C ALA A 75 3.62 -0.83 -1.55
N LEU A 76 3.65 0.51 -1.60
CA LEU A 76 3.17 1.34 -0.50
C LEU A 76 1.67 1.14 -0.28
N HIS A 77 0.85 1.21 -1.34
CA HIS A 77 -0.59 0.98 -1.27
C HIS A 77 -0.93 -0.42 -0.72
N LEU A 78 -0.29 -1.47 -1.23
CA LEU A 78 -0.54 -2.85 -0.80
C LEU A 78 -0.19 -3.06 0.68
N ASN A 79 0.95 -2.54 1.14
CA ASN A 79 1.38 -2.68 2.53
C ASN A 79 0.49 -1.87 3.49
N THR A 80 0.01 -0.69 3.07
CA THR A 80 -0.98 0.07 3.84
C THR A 80 -2.27 -0.71 3.99
N ARG A 81 -2.83 -1.23 2.88
CA ARG A 81 -4.07 -2.05 2.90
C ARG A 81 -3.91 -3.32 3.74
N THR A 82 -2.76 -3.98 3.64
CA THR A 82 -2.44 -5.17 4.43
C THR A 82 -2.46 -4.87 5.93
N LEU A 83 -1.85 -3.76 6.35
CA LEU A 83 -1.87 -3.33 7.75
C LEU A 83 -3.29 -2.98 8.22
N GLU A 84 -4.07 -2.25 7.41
CA GLU A 84 -5.48 -1.94 7.70
C GLU A 84 -6.32 -3.20 7.92
N ILE A 85 -6.15 -4.21 7.07
CA ILE A 85 -6.86 -5.49 7.16
C ILE A 85 -6.51 -6.23 8.46
N TYR A 86 -5.22 -6.30 8.82
CA TYR A 86 -4.80 -6.91 10.08
C TYR A 86 -5.31 -6.15 11.30
N SER A 87 -5.19 -4.83 11.31
CA SER A 87 -5.70 -3.99 12.41
C SER A 87 -7.22 -4.07 12.55
N LYS A 88 -7.96 -4.15 11.45
CA LYS A 88 -9.42 -4.37 11.47
C LYS A 88 -9.78 -5.75 12.04
N SER A 89 -9.06 -6.80 11.64
CA SER A 89 -9.30 -8.15 12.17
C SER A 89 -9.05 -8.20 13.68
N GLU A 90 -8.01 -7.50 14.15
CA GLU A 90 -7.67 -7.41 15.57
C GLU A 90 -8.74 -6.63 16.35
N SER A 91 -9.20 -5.49 15.83
CA SER A 91 -10.23 -4.68 16.50
C SER A 91 -11.58 -5.39 16.54
N GLU A 92 -11.96 -6.09 15.47
CA GLU A 92 -13.17 -6.90 15.42
C GLU A 92 -13.12 -8.06 16.44
N LEU A 93 -11.99 -8.75 16.54
CA LEU A 93 -11.81 -9.82 17.52
C LEU A 93 -11.91 -9.28 18.95
N LYS A 94 -11.21 -8.18 19.27
CA LYS A 94 -11.23 -7.55 20.59
C LYS A 94 -12.62 -7.07 20.99
N ALA A 95 -13.32 -6.39 20.08
CA ALA A 95 -14.67 -5.90 20.31
C ALA A 95 -15.65 -7.06 20.50
N PHE A 96 -15.48 -8.14 19.74
CA PHE A 96 -16.33 -9.31 19.86
C PHE A 96 -16.11 -10.05 21.20
N THR A 97 -14.85 -10.23 21.61
CA THR A 97 -14.55 -10.85 22.90
C THR A 97 -15.05 -10.02 24.08
N SER A 98 -14.95 -8.69 24.02
CA SER A 98 -15.50 -7.85 25.08
C SER A 98 -17.03 -7.97 25.15
N THR A 99 -17.69 -8.04 24.00
CA THR A 99 -19.15 -8.23 23.94
C THR A 99 -19.57 -9.53 24.62
N LEU A 100 -18.82 -10.62 24.42
CA LEU A 100 -19.09 -11.91 25.07
C LEU A 100 -18.83 -11.90 26.58
N THR A 101 -17.83 -11.14 27.05
CA THR A 101 -17.54 -11.02 28.48
C THR A 101 -18.51 -10.11 29.22
N ASP A 102 -19.05 -9.09 28.54
CA ASP A 102 -19.96 -8.10 29.12
C ASP A 102 -21.41 -8.61 29.22
N THR A 103 -21.77 -9.68 28.50
CA THR A 103 -23.07 -10.37 28.64
C THR A 103 -23.09 -11.25 29.89
N GLU A 104 -23.18 -10.61 31.07
CA GLU A 104 -23.20 -11.29 32.37
C GLU A 104 -24.33 -12.34 32.46
N GLY A 105 -23.98 -13.55 32.92
CA GLY A 105 -24.94 -14.62 33.26
C GLY A 105 -25.54 -15.42 32.09
N VAL A 106 -25.22 -15.07 30.84
CA VAL A 106 -25.75 -15.79 29.64
C VAL A 106 -24.91 -17.01 29.29
N HIS A 107 -23.63 -17.02 29.66
CA HIS A 107 -22.65 -18.00 29.21
C HIS A 107 -21.89 -18.65 30.36
N SER A 108 -21.47 -19.91 30.18
CA SER A 108 -20.72 -20.64 31.22
C SER A 108 -19.29 -20.07 31.37
N PRO A 109 -18.75 -20.00 32.60
CA PRO A 109 -17.39 -19.50 32.83
C PRO A 109 -16.31 -20.26 32.07
N GLU A 110 -16.44 -21.59 31.94
CA GLU A 110 -15.49 -22.44 31.20
C GLU A 110 -15.46 -22.10 29.70
N ALA A 111 -16.62 -21.83 29.09
CA ALA A 111 -16.70 -21.42 27.70
C ALA A 111 -16.03 -20.05 27.48
N LEU A 112 -16.24 -19.11 28.40
CA LEU A 112 -15.60 -17.79 28.36
C LEU A 112 -14.07 -17.88 28.54
N GLU A 113 -13.57 -18.79 29.38
CA GLU A 113 -12.13 -19.01 29.53
C GLU A 113 -11.49 -19.57 28.25
N LEU A 114 -12.16 -20.52 27.59
CA LEU A 114 -11.71 -21.07 26.30
C LEU A 114 -11.68 -20.01 25.20
N VAL A 115 -12.73 -19.18 25.12
CA VAL A 115 -12.79 -18.01 24.23
C VAL A 115 -11.63 -17.06 24.52
N GLY A 116 -11.36 -16.77 25.80
CA GLY A 116 -10.25 -15.93 26.25
C GLY A 116 -8.91 -16.44 25.74
N LYS A 117 -8.58 -17.71 25.98
CA LYS A 117 -7.32 -18.33 25.52
C LYS A 117 -7.17 -18.32 24.00
N ALA A 118 -8.23 -18.71 23.27
CA ALA A 118 -8.20 -18.76 21.82
C ALA A 118 -8.09 -17.36 21.19
N SER A 119 -8.74 -16.36 21.79
CA SER A 119 -8.65 -14.97 21.35
C SER A 119 -7.26 -14.39 21.61
N GLU A 120 -6.67 -14.61 22.78
CA GLU A 120 -5.32 -14.16 23.10
C GLU A 120 -4.29 -14.75 22.14
N HIS A 121 -4.39 -16.05 21.84
CA HIS A 121 -3.53 -16.70 20.86
C HIS A 121 -3.65 -16.06 19.47
N THR A 122 -4.89 -15.77 19.04
CA THR A 122 -5.15 -15.17 17.73
C THR A 122 -4.67 -13.72 17.67
N ILE A 123 -4.89 -12.94 18.73
CA ILE A 123 -4.38 -11.56 18.87
C ILE A 123 -2.85 -11.55 18.81
N ASN A 124 -2.18 -12.49 19.50
CA ASN A 124 -0.72 -12.62 19.44
C ASN A 124 -0.23 -12.93 18.02
N THR A 125 -0.98 -13.73 17.27
CA THR A 125 -0.67 -14.01 15.86
C THR A 125 -0.87 -12.76 14.99
N LEU A 126 -1.99 -12.05 15.14
CA LEU A 126 -2.26 -10.80 14.42
C LEU A 126 -1.23 -9.72 14.75
N ASN A 127 -0.76 -9.64 15.99
CA ASN A 127 0.30 -8.71 16.39
C ASN A 127 1.61 -9.00 15.65
N LYS A 128 2.01 -10.28 15.55
CA LYS A 128 3.21 -10.67 14.78
C LYS A 128 3.07 -10.31 13.30
N LEU A 129 1.90 -10.56 12.71
CA LEU A 129 1.59 -10.18 11.33
C LEU A 129 1.62 -8.67 11.12
N SER A 130 1.02 -7.90 12.03
CA SER A 130 1.02 -6.43 12.03
C SER A 130 2.43 -5.85 12.17
N ILE A 131 3.30 -6.44 13.01
CA ILE A 131 4.70 -6.03 13.12
C ILE A 131 5.43 -6.25 11.79
N SER A 132 5.24 -7.42 11.17
CA SER A 132 5.83 -7.73 9.87
C SER A 132 5.33 -6.76 8.78
N ALA A 133 4.02 -6.51 8.71
CA ALA A 133 3.41 -5.57 7.77
C ALA A 133 3.90 -4.13 7.99
N LYS A 134 4.06 -3.69 9.25
CA LYS A 134 4.67 -2.38 9.57
C LYS A 134 6.10 -2.26 9.06
N SER A 135 6.92 -3.30 9.25
CA SER A 135 8.29 -3.31 8.72
C SER A 135 8.30 -3.19 7.20
N GLN A 136 7.44 -3.94 6.50
CA GLN A 136 7.31 -3.88 5.05
C GLN A 136 6.81 -2.51 4.58
N LEU A 137 5.87 -1.91 5.32
CA LEU A 137 5.37 -0.56 5.05
C LEU A 137 6.46 0.49 5.20
N ILE A 138 7.32 0.40 6.22
CA ILE A 138 8.47 1.29 6.41
C ILE A 138 9.43 1.17 5.22
N THR A 139 9.75 -0.05 4.78
CA THR A 139 10.60 -0.28 3.60
C THR A 139 9.97 0.31 2.33
N ALA A 140 8.66 0.10 2.11
CA ALA A 140 7.95 0.64 0.97
C ALA A 140 7.92 2.17 0.99
N HIS A 141 7.70 2.78 2.16
CA HIS A 141 7.71 4.23 2.33
C HIS A 141 9.10 4.81 2.08
N ALA A 142 10.16 4.16 2.58
CA ALA A 142 11.53 4.58 2.32
C ALA A 142 11.84 4.55 0.81
N LYS A 143 11.43 3.48 0.11
CA LYS A 143 11.64 3.38 -1.34
C LYS A 143 10.84 4.44 -2.11
N TYR A 144 9.62 4.73 -1.68
CA TYR A 144 8.80 5.78 -2.26
C TYR A 144 9.45 7.17 -2.10
N VAL A 145 9.92 7.49 -0.89
CA VAL A 145 10.61 8.75 -0.60
C VAL A 145 11.91 8.86 -1.41
N GLU A 146 12.69 7.78 -1.51
CA GLU A 146 13.91 7.73 -2.32
C GLU A 146 13.65 8.12 -3.79
N LEU A 147 12.51 7.74 -4.34
CA LEU A 147 12.17 8.01 -5.75
C LEU A 147 11.44 9.33 -5.96
N THR A 148 10.76 9.86 -4.94
CA THR A 148 9.85 11.00 -5.08
C THR A 148 10.25 12.23 -4.27
N GLY A 149 11.18 12.11 -3.33
CA GLY A 149 11.54 13.18 -2.38
C GLY A 149 10.41 13.58 -1.44
N ALA A 150 9.34 12.79 -1.40
CA ALA A 150 8.06 13.17 -0.86
C ALA A 150 7.50 12.02 -0.03
N ARG A 151 6.82 12.35 1.08
CA ARG A 151 6.05 11.37 1.83
C ARG A 151 4.68 11.25 1.18
N ALA A 152 4.24 10.04 0.87
CA ALA A 152 2.85 9.85 0.46
C ALA A 152 1.94 10.16 1.66
N SER A 153 0.85 10.88 1.42
CA SER A 153 -0.18 11.12 2.43
C SER A 153 -1.54 10.77 1.83
N ASN A 154 -2.30 9.93 2.55
CA ASN A 154 -3.65 9.50 2.17
C ASN A 154 -3.75 8.94 0.74
N LEU A 155 -3.00 7.84 0.49
CA LEU A 155 -3.12 7.10 -0.76
C LEU A 155 -4.59 6.71 -1.00
N GLN A 156 -5.17 7.23 -2.08
CA GLN A 156 -6.50 6.80 -2.47
C GLN A 156 -6.43 5.36 -2.95
N SER A 157 -7.52 4.61 -2.70
CA SER A 157 -7.75 3.34 -3.39
C SER A 157 -7.66 3.61 -4.89
N SER A 158 -6.62 3.06 -5.51
CA SER A 158 -6.22 3.38 -6.89
C SER A 158 -7.21 2.92 -7.96
N LEU A 159 -8.33 2.30 -7.57
CA LEU A 159 -9.36 1.76 -8.47
C LEU A 159 -10.49 2.76 -8.70
N GLY A 160 -10.26 3.70 -9.62
CA GLY A 160 -11.36 4.42 -10.26
C GLY A 160 -12.14 3.49 -11.22
N PRO A 161 -13.48 3.60 -11.32
CA PRO A 161 -14.29 2.90 -12.32
C PRO A 161 -13.76 3.05 -13.77
N SER A 162 -13.07 4.16 -14.04
CA SER A 162 -12.43 4.48 -15.32
C SER A 162 -11.31 3.51 -15.72
N LEU A 163 -10.65 2.84 -14.78
CA LEU A 163 -9.64 1.81 -15.11
C LEU A 163 -10.26 0.55 -15.71
N PHE A 164 -11.56 0.32 -15.47
CA PHE A 164 -12.31 -0.85 -15.92
C PHE A 164 -13.13 -0.59 -17.19
N SER A 165 -13.37 0.68 -17.53
CA SER A 165 -14.16 1.07 -18.69
C SER A 165 -13.24 1.53 -19.82
N GLY A 166 -12.91 0.62 -20.74
CA GLY A 166 -12.30 0.97 -22.02
C GLY A 166 -10.78 1.15 -21.95
N SER A 167 -10.07 0.03 -21.87
CA SER A 167 -8.67 0.01 -22.30
C SER A 167 -8.64 0.18 -23.82
N THR A 168 -8.42 1.40 -24.28
CA THR A 168 -7.97 1.71 -25.64
C THR A 168 -6.50 1.29 -25.82
N LEU A 169 -6.14 0.07 -25.37
CA LEU A 169 -4.89 -0.54 -25.80
C LEU A 169 -4.99 -0.69 -27.31
N THR A 170 -4.17 0.10 -28.00
CA THR A 170 -4.10 0.15 -29.46
C THR A 170 -3.96 -1.27 -30.02
N ARG A 171 -4.46 -1.45 -31.25
CA ARG A 171 -4.61 -2.71 -31.98
C ARG A 171 -3.37 -3.62 -31.95
N ASP A 172 -2.20 -3.03 -31.70
CA ASP A 172 -0.87 -3.64 -31.74
C ASP A 172 -0.53 -4.52 -30.52
N ASN A 173 -1.31 -4.51 -29.42
CA ASN A 173 -0.95 -5.25 -28.20
C ASN A 173 -2.03 -6.18 -27.65
N ARG A 174 -2.66 -6.98 -28.53
CA ARG A 174 -3.73 -7.95 -28.22
C ARG A 174 -3.41 -8.90 -27.05
N ARG A 175 -2.15 -9.31 -26.87
CA ARG A 175 -1.75 -10.23 -25.78
C ARG A 175 -1.84 -9.55 -24.41
N THR A 176 -1.45 -8.28 -24.36
CA THR A 176 -1.46 -7.48 -23.12
C THR A 176 -2.89 -7.12 -22.73
N GLU A 177 -3.73 -6.76 -23.70
CA GLU A 177 -5.16 -6.52 -23.48
C GLU A 177 -5.88 -7.78 -22.96
N LYS A 178 -5.65 -8.94 -23.58
CA LYS A 178 -6.20 -10.22 -23.08
C LYS A 178 -5.75 -10.54 -21.66
N ARG A 179 -4.50 -10.24 -21.30
CA ARG A 179 -3.98 -10.44 -19.94
C ARG A 179 -4.65 -9.51 -18.95
N PHE A 180 -4.81 -8.23 -19.29
CA PHE A 180 -5.50 -7.26 -18.46
C PHE A 180 -6.97 -7.64 -18.24
N GLN A 181 -7.69 -7.99 -19.31
CA GLN A 181 -9.09 -8.41 -19.20
C GLN A 181 -9.27 -9.65 -18.31
N ARG A 182 -8.38 -10.65 -18.43
CA ARG A 182 -8.39 -11.82 -17.52
C ARG A 182 -8.18 -11.42 -16.06
N ALA A 183 -7.27 -10.48 -15.80
CA ALA A 183 -7.04 -9.97 -14.46
C ALA A 183 -8.28 -9.22 -13.92
N VAL A 184 -8.98 -8.46 -14.78
CA VAL A 184 -10.24 -7.79 -14.42
C VAL A 184 -11.32 -8.82 -14.07
N ASP A 185 -11.47 -9.87 -14.88
CA ASP A 185 -12.46 -10.91 -14.63
C ASP A 185 -12.15 -11.68 -13.33
N GLN A 186 -10.87 -11.99 -13.09
CA GLN A 186 -10.41 -12.59 -11.84
C GLN A 186 -10.67 -11.67 -10.63
N HIS A 187 -10.42 -10.36 -10.77
CA HIS A 187 -10.69 -9.40 -9.71
C HIS A 187 -12.18 -9.35 -9.35
N LYS A 188 -13.07 -9.34 -10.35
CA LYS A 188 -14.53 -9.41 -10.12
C LYS A 188 -14.93 -10.70 -9.39
N GLN A 189 -14.34 -11.84 -9.76
CA GLN A 189 -14.58 -13.10 -9.04
C GLN A 189 -14.12 -13.02 -7.57
N LEU A 190 -12.97 -12.38 -7.31
CA LEU A 190 -12.48 -12.15 -5.95
C LEU A 190 -13.39 -11.21 -5.15
N GLN A 191 -13.98 -10.19 -5.77
CA GLN A 191 -14.98 -9.33 -5.13
C GLN A 191 -16.21 -10.12 -4.69
N PHE A 192 -16.75 -10.99 -5.57
CA PHE A 192 -17.87 -11.87 -5.20
C PHE A 192 -17.50 -12.85 -4.08
N TYR A 193 -16.28 -13.40 -4.13
CA TYR A 193 -15.78 -14.29 -3.10
C TYR A 193 -15.64 -13.57 -1.74
N ALA A 194 -15.04 -12.37 -1.72
CA ALA A 194 -14.91 -11.55 -0.52
C ALA A 194 -16.28 -11.20 0.07
N ALA A 195 -17.25 -10.80 -0.76
CA ALA A 195 -18.62 -10.55 -0.33
C ALA A 195 -19.28 -11.78 0.30
N ARG A 196 -19.03 -12.98 -0.25
CA ARG A 196 -19.53 -14.24 0.35
C ARG A 196 -18.86 -14.52 1.71
N ARG A 197 -17.57 -14.25 1.86
CA ARG A 197 -16.86 -14.41 3.13
C ARG A 197 -17.29 -13.40 4.18
N ALA A 198 -17.59 -12.16 3.79
CA ALA A 198 -18.17 -11.17 4.68
C ALA A 198 -19.52 -11.63 5.24
N ARG A 199 -20.39 -12.20 4.39
CA ARG A 199 -21.67 -12.78 4.84
C ARG A 199 -21.46 -13.95 5.80
N ALA A 200 -20.55 -14.87 5.50
CA ALA A 200 -20.23 -16.00 6.36
C ALA A 200 -19.68 -15.54 7.72
N TYR A 201 -18.82 -14.52 7.74
CA TYR A 201 -18.35 -13.87 8.97
C TYR A 201 -19.51 -13.30 9.79
N HIS A 202 -20.41 -12.52 9.18
CA HIS A 202 -21.55 -11.96 9.90
C HIS A 202 -22.50 -13.03 10.44
N GLN A 203 -22.70 -14.12 9.71
CA GLN A 203 -23.48 -15.27 10.17
C GLN A 203 -22.82 -15.97 11.36
N ALA A 204 -21.52 -16.26 11.28
CA ALA A 204 -20.77 -16.88 12.37
C ALA A 204 -20.72 -15.98 13.62
N ARG A 205 -20.56 -14.66 13.43
CA ARG A 205 -20.63 -13.68 14.50
C ARG A 205 -21.99 -13.69 15.20
N ALA A 206 -23.09 -13.69 14.45
CA ALA A 206 -24.43 -13.72 15.02
C ALA A 206 -24.72 -15.04 15.75
N ALA A 207 -24.32 -16.18 15.17
CA ALA A 207 -24.48 -17.50 15.80
C ALA A 207 -23.69 -17.60 17.11
N ASN A 208 -22.46 -17.08 17.14
CA ASN A 208 -21.61 -17.18 18.31
C ASN A 208 -22.03 -16.27 19.48
N LEU A 209 -22.77 -15.18 19.22
CA LEU A 209 -23.43 -14.40 20.29
C LEU A 209 -24.52 -15.21 21.01
N VAL A 210 -25.09 -16.22 20.35
CA VAL A 210 -26.11 -17.09 20.95
C VAL A 210 -25.44 -18.30 21.62
N ASP A 211 -24.44 -18.89 20.96
CA ASP A 211 -23.70 -20.05 21.45
C ASP A 211 -22.17 -19.83 21.39
N PRO A 212 -21.52 -19.56 22.55
CA PRO A 212 -20.07 -19.40 22.64
C PRO A 212 -19.28 -20.65 22.21
N ALA A 213 -19.86 -21.84 22.22
CA ALA A 213 -19.18 -23.05 21.75
C ALA A 213 -18.76 -22.96 20.27
N LEU A 214 -19.43 -22.11 19.49
CA LEU A 214 -19.14 -21.84 18.08
C LEU A 214 -17.95 -20.89 17.86
N PHE A 215 -17.16 -20.58 18.88
CA PHE A 215 -16.13 -19.54 18.78
C PHE A 215 -15.04 -19.89 17.77
N ALA A 216 -14.73 -21.18 17.63
CA ALA A 216 -13.82 -21.67 16.62
C ALA A 216 -14.33 -21.38 15.19
N GLU A 217 -15.63 -21.48 14.95
CA GLU A 217 -16.24 -21.15 13.66
C GLU A 217 -16.18 -19.65 13.38
N PHE A 218 -16.41 -18.82 14.41
CA PHE A 218 -16.21 -17.37 14.31
C PHE A 218 -14.76 -17.01 13.93
N LEU A 219 -13.77 -17.58 14.63
CA LEU A 219 -12.36 -17.35 14.32
C LEU A 219 -12.00 -17.81 12.90
N SER A 220 -12.52 -18.96 12.47
CA SER A 220 -12.35 -19.49 11.12
C SER A 220 -12.92 -18.54 10.07
N ALA A 221 -14.14 -18.05 10.29
CA ALA A 221 -14.81 -17.11 9.39
C ALA A 221 -14.11 -15.75 9.32
N LEU A 222 -13.59 -15.24 10.45
CA LEU A 222 -12.79 -14.02 10.50
C LEU A 222 -11.47 -14.17 9.72
N ASN A 223 -10.78 -15.31 9.87
CA ASN A 223 -9.57 -15.62 9.11
C ASN A 223 -9.85 -15.77 7.61
N ASP A 224 -10.96 -16.42 7.24
CA ASP A 224 -11.37 -16.55 5.84
C ASP A 224 -11.71 -15.20 5.19
N LEU A 225 -12.35 -14.29 5.93
CA LEU A 225 -12.60 -12.92 5.50
C LEU A 225 -11.28 -12.16 5.31
N GLN A 226 -10.39 -12.19 6.30
CA GLN A 226 -9.06 -11.58 6.22
C GLN A 226 -8.29 -12.05 4.98
N LYS A 227 -8.24 -13.37 4.72
CA LYS A 227 -7.58 -13.93 3.53
C LYS A 227 -8.22 -13.48 2.23
N ALA A 228 -9.55 -13.36 2.19
CA ALA A 228 -10.27 -12.87 1.02
C ALA A 228 -9.93 -11.40 0.73
N ASP A 229 -9.93 -10.56 1.76
CA ASP A 229 -9.60 -9.14 1.66
C ASP A 229 -8.15 -8.91 1.24
N LEU A 230 -7.20 -9.71 1.76
CA LEU A 230 -5.80 -9.66 1.33
C LEU A 230 -5.62 -10.03 -0.15
N LYS A 231 -6.30 -11.10 -0.61
CA LYS A 231 -6.29 -11.47 -2.04
C LYS A 231 -6.89 -10.39 -2.91
N LEU A 232 -7.95 -9.74 -2.43
CA LEU A 232 -8.55 -8.63 -3.13
C LEU A 232 -7.54 -7.48 -3.28
N ALA A 233 -6.91 -7.04 -2.18
CA ALA A 233 -5.90 -5.97 -2.20
C ALA A 233 -4.72 -6.25 -3.14
N VAL A 234 -4.21 -7.50 -3.17
CA VAL A 234 -3.16 -7.91 -4.14
C VAL A 234 -3.67 -7.78 -5.57
N SER A 235 -4.89 -8.25 -5.84
CA SER A 235 -5.49 -8.15 -7.17
C SER A 235 -5.72 -6.70 -7.60
N GLU A 236 -6.05 -5.78 -6.69
CA GLU A 236 -6.17 -4.34 -6.98
C GLU A 236 -4.82 -3.78 -7.46
N ALA A 237 -3.75 -4.04 -6.71
CA ALA A 237 -2.41 -3.60 -7.08
C ALA A 237 -1.96 -4.19 -8.44
N ASP A 238 -2.28 -5.46 -8.70
CA ASP A 238 -1.96 -6.13 -9.97
C ASP A 238 -2.68 -5.52 -11.18
N LEU A 239 -3.93 -5.10 -11.02
CA LEU A 239 -4.67 -4.42 -12.08
C LEU A 239 -4.01 -3.10 -12.46
N VAL A 240 -3.66 -2.28 -11.46
CA VAL A 240 -2.99 -1.01 -11.68
C VAL A 240 -1.61 -1.23 -12.32
N ARG A 241 -0.86 -2.23 -11.84
CA ARG A 241 0.42 -2.63 -12.42
C ARG A 241 0.28 -2.97 -13.90
N LEU A 242 -0.63 -3.88 -14.27
CA LEU A 242 -0.82 -4.31 -15.65
C LEU A 242 -1.28 -3.16 -16.54
N HIS A 243 -2.15 -2.29 -16.02
CA HIS A 243 -2.67 -1.14 -16.74
C HIS A 243 -1.55 -0.15 -17.12
N PHE A 244 -0.67 0.20 -16.18
CA PHE A 244 0.38 1.18 -16.44
C PHE A 244 1.61 0.57 -17.12
N GLN A 245 2.05 -0.65 -16.76
CA GLN A 245 3.19 -1.31 -17.40
C GLN A 245 3.00 -1.49 -18.91
N ALA A 246 1.76 -1.77 -19.36
CA ALA A 246 1.44 -1.89 -20.78
C ALA A 246 1.68 -0.58 -21.54
N ARG A 247 1.35 0.55 -20.92
CA ARG A 247 1.47 1.90 -21.49
C ARG A 247 2.90 2.44 -21.43
N THR A 248 3.67 2.09 -20.39
CA THR A 248 5.10 2.45 -20.33
C THR A 248 5.89 1.85 -21.50
N ARG A 249 5.54 0.63 -21.92
CA ARG A 249 6.14 -0.03 -23.10
C ARG A 249 5.79 0.64 -24.44
N GLN A 250 4.80 1.53 -24.44
CA GLN A 250 4.33 2.28 -25.61
C GLN A 250 4.77 3.75 -25.56
N SER A 251 5.60 4.15 -24.58
CA SER A 251 6.16 5.50 -24.42
C SER A 251 5.16 6.64 -24.10
N ASP A 252 3.90 6.32 -23.75
CA ASP A 252 2.82 7.32 -23.57
C ASP A 252 2.41 7.60 -22.11
N ILE A 253 3.18 7.15 -21.12
CA ILE A 253 2.72 7.15 -19.72
C ILE A 253 2.43 8.55 -19.17
N LEU A 254 3.23 9.56 -19.53
CA LEU A 254 3.00 10.93 -19.10
C LEU A 254 1.72 11.51 -19.71
N LEU A 255 1.51 11.27 -21.00
CA LEU A 255 0.31 11.70 -21.70
C LEU A 255 -0.93 11.09 -21.05
N TYR A 256 -0.89 9.80 -20.74
CA TYR A 256 -1.99 9.11 -20.08
C TYR A 256 -2.29 9.64 -18.67
N LEU A 257 -1.24 10.00 -17.93
CA LEU A 257 -1.37 10.67 -16.63
C LEU A 257 -1.78 12.15 -16.74
N GLY A 258 -1.95 12.68 -17.96
CA GLY A 258 -2.24 14.10 -18.21
C GLY A 258 -1.08 15.01 -17.79
N LEU A 259 0.15 14.48 -17.81
CA LEU A 259 1.38 15.18 -17.45
C LEU A 259 2.11 15.63 -18.72
N SER A 260 2.54 16.90 -18.72
CA SER A 260 3.35 17.48 -19.79
C SER A 260 4.76 17.77 -19.26
N PRO A 261 5.84 17.26 -19.91
CA PRO A 261 7.21 17.57 -19.51
C PRO A 261 7.49 19.07 -19.41
N ARG A 262 6.93 19.87 -20.33
CA ARG A 262 7.10 21.34 -20.32
C ARG A 262 6.42 22.00 -19.11
N LEU A 263 5.23 21.54 -18.73
CA LEU A 263 4.51 22.07 -17.57
C LEU A 263 5.19 21.67 -16.26
N LEU A 264 5.72 20.45 -16.18
CA LEU A 264 6.49 19.98 -15.02
C LEU A 264 7.75 20.83 -14.79
N GLU A 265 8.51 21.14 -15.84
CA GLU A 265 9.68 22.04 -15.74
C GLU A 265 9.29 23.47 -15.33
N LYS A 266 8.16 23.98 -15.82
CA LYS A 266 7.64 25.30 -15.38
C LYS A 266 7.26 25.30 -13.89
N LYS A 267 6.54 24.27 -13.43
CA LYS A 267 6.17 24.09 -12.01
C LYS A 267 7.41 24.02 -11.12
N LYS A 268 8.42 23.26 -11.53
CA LYS A 268 9.71 23.16 -10.84
C LYS A 268 10.41 24.51 -10.72
N LEU A 269 10.52 25.27 -11.80
CA LEU A 269 11.16 26.58 -11.78
C LEU A 269 10.45 27.54 -10.82
N ALA A 270 9.12 27.48 -10.77
CA ALA A 270 8.33 28.21 -9.78
C ALA A 270 8.61 27.74 -8.35
N ARG A 271 8.66 26.42 -8.09
CA ARG A 271 8.98 25.84 -6.77
C ARG A 271 10.38 26.25 -6.30
N ARG A 272 11.40 26.19 -7.17
CA ARG A 272 12.76 26.66 -6.87
C ARG A 272 12.79 28.15 -6.51
N LYS A 273 12.12 29.00 -7.30
CA LYS A 273 12.01 30.43 -7.00
C LYS A 273 11.31 30.68 -5.66
N HIS A 274 10.30 29.89 -5.32
CA HIS A 274 9.59 30.01 -4.06
C HIS A 274 10.49 29.62 -2.87
N LEU A 275 11.17 28.46 -2.94
CA LEU A 275 12.12 28.01 -1.92
C LEU A 275 13.28 29.00 -1.74
N ALA A 276 13.85 29.51 -2.84
CA ALA A 276 14.90 30.53 -2.78
C ALA A 276 14.43 31.82 -2.07
N ARG A 277 13.16 32.21 -2.24
CA ARG A 277 12.58 33.37 -1.54
C ARG A 277 12.28 33.08 -0.06
N GLN A 278 12.04 31.83 0.31
CA GLN A 278 11.84 31.43 1.70
C GLN A 278 13.15 31.40 2.50
N HIS A 279 14.27 31.04 1.86
CA HIS A 279 15.60 31.03 2.48
C HIS A 279 16.29 32.40 2.58
N VAL A 280 15.73 33.44 1.96
CA VAL A 280 16.25 34.83 2.02
C VAL A 280 15.58 35.63 3.15
N LYS A 281 14.69 35.00 3.93
CA LYS A 281 14.14 35.54 5.19
C LYS A 281 14.70 34.74 6.36
#